data_AF-A0A2V6D1T7-F1
#
_entry.id   AF-A0A2V6D1T7-F1
#
_cell.length_a   1.000
_cell.length_b   1.000
_cell.length_c   1.000
_cell.angle_alpha   90.00
_cell.angle_beta   90.00
_cell.angle_gamma   90.00
#
_symmetry.space_group_name_H-M   'P 1'
#
loop_
_entity.id
_entity.type
_entity.pdbx_description
1 polymer ?
#
loop_
_entity_poly.entity_id
_entity_poly.type
_entity_poly.pdbx_seq_one_letter_code
_entity_poly.pdbx_strand_id
1 'polypeptide(L)'
;MSTASAAGPANLGQGYISNVSGSAGNCVFSDTNGGGIQFWDVQAGGTYTITLSNVVDCDQGQDSQIGVIVHNSTGGNIYTLANQQSVGVYQFTVTLVGPIGTQCLTMPIEYCTTSAIGVPANKPGSGFFAQDFNGTGGGGHPGHLRTATFDDSCNLTGLDTTCSGITCDPSSIQVTKFYDFNANGTKDSGENGLASWPFCLISLTDPDFAPISHTTGINGTTTFSNLGPGTYVITEGTADGTWTGTTNTSTITIDHCGQQGTAVFGNYCTVPSGGLTLGFWSNKNGNKIITSDGTTTGTGKNLLQGVVTLLNSCHLVNANGGVHTFSTTNGYADFRTWLLGATATNMAYMLSAQLAAMELNVNYGVAPNKVDGNAFDLCSHGTINALMLDAISLLSTTTPNGAYTIAGNPLRGAEQVDKDCIDALNNNGPVIPVTPCSETFSTFTCP
;
A
#
# COMPACT_ATOMS: atom_id res chain seq x y z
N MET A 1 -23.11 24.68 -30.82
CA MET A 1 -24.49 25.21 -30.82
C MET A 1 -25.41 24.14 -31.40
N SER A 2 -26.04 23.36 -30.52
CA SER A 2 -27.20 22.53 -30.85
C SER A 2 -28.37 23.18 -30.12
N THR A 3 -29.33 23.66 -30.88
CA THR A 3 -30.54 24.32 -30.40
C THR A 3 -31.45 23.30 -29.73
N ALA A 4 -31.88 23.61 -28.51
CA ALA A 4 -32.88 22.84 -27.76
C ALA A 4 -34.13 22.61 -28.63
N SER A 5 -34.36 21.35 -29.02
CA SER A 5 -35.64 20.92 -29.54
C SER A 5 -36.60 20.72 -28.37
N ALA A 6 -37.80 21.30 -28.49
CA ALA A 6 -38.91 21.15 -27.56
C ALA A 6 -39.05 19.70 -27.03
N ALA A 7 -38.88 19.52 -25.73
CA ALA A 7 -39.07 18.25 -25.06
C ALA A 7 -40.54 17.83 -25.15
N GLY A 8 -40.80 16.59 -25.57
CA GLY A 8 -42.11 15.93 -25.41
C GLY A 8 -42.46 15.77 -23.92
N PRO A 9 -43.68 15.32 -23.57
CA PRO A 9 -44.07 15.13 -22.17
C PRO A 9 -43.06 14.19 -21.51
N ALA A 10 -42.44 14.65 -20.41
CA ALA A 10 -41.48 13.86 -19.67
C ALA A 10 -42.12 12.51 -19.30
N ASN A 11 -41.35 11.43 -19.38
CA ASN A 11 -41.79 10.10 -18.96
C ASN A 11 -41.94 10.11 -17.43
N LEU A 12 -43.08 10.59 -16.91
CA LEU A 12 -43.33 10.77 -15.48
C LEU A 12 -43.94 9.50 -14.88
N GLY A 13 -43.42 9.09 -13.71
CA GLY A 13 -44.05 8.05 -12.89
C GLY A 13 -44.86 8.68 -11.75
N GLN A 14 -45.46 7.86 -10.89
CA GLN A 14 -46.34 8.30 -9.80
C GLN A 14 -45.59 8.76 -8.53
N GLY A 15 -44.32 8.37 -8.39
CA GLY A 15 -43.45 8.82 -7.32
C GLY A 15 -43.08 10.30 -7.43
N TYR A 16 -42.93 10.99 -6.29
CA TYR A 16 -42.58 12.42 -6.23
C TYR A 16 -41.58 12.74 -5.12
N ILE A 17 -40.87 13.86 -5.27
CA ILE A 17 -39.90 14.35 -4.27
C ILE A 17 -40.66 14.99 -3.11
N SER A 18 -40.83 14.22 -2.03
CA SER A 18 -41.60 14.65 -0.85
C SER A 18 -40.79 15.45 0.16
N ASN A 19 -39.48 15.25 0.21
CA ASN A 19 -38.59 15.98 1.13
C ASN A 19 -37.15 15.97 0.62
N VAL A 20 -36.43 17.07 0.87
CA VAL A 20 -34.97 17.15 0.75
C VAL A 20 -34.44 17.80 2.01
N SER A 21 -33.41 17.20 2.60
CA SER A 21 -32.75 17.72 3.80
C SER A 21 -31.25 17.69 3.63
N GLY A 22 -30.58 18.76 4.02
CA GLY A 22 -29.12 18.86 3.99
C GLY A 22 -28.48 18.20 5.20
N SER A 23 -27.39 17.49 4.97
CA SER A 23 -26.53 16.94 6.02
C SER A 23 -25.62 18.03 6.59
N ALA A 24 -25.22 17.91 7.86
CA ALA A 24 -24.20 18.76 8.47
C ALA A 24 -24.38 20.29 8.28
N GLY A 25 -25.63 20.77 8.18
CA GLY A 25 -25.94 22.19 7.99
C GLY A 25 -25.93 22.68 6.54
N ASN A 26 -25.87 21.80 5.54
CA ASN A 26 -26.03 22.18 4.13
C ASN A 26 -27.42 22.81 3.89
N CYS A 27 -27.45 23.97 3.24
CA CYS A 27 -28.68 24.72 3.05
C CYS A 27 -29.60 24.07 2.01
N VAL A 28 -30.89 23.99 2.34
CA VAL A 28 -31.96 23.58 1.44
C VAL A 28 -33.09 24.58 1.57
N PHE A 29 -33.63 24.99 0.43
CA PHE A 29 -34.83 25.80 0.35
C PHE A 29 -35.79 25.17 -0.65
N SER A 30 -37.08 25.16 -0.32
CA SER A 30 -38.11 24.73 -1.25
C SER A 30 -39.03 25.90 -1.55
N ASP A 31 -39.19 26.19 -2.83
CA ASP A 31 -40.21 27.12 -3.31
C ASP A 31 -41.14 26.46 -4.31
N THR A 32 -42.29 27.11 -4.50
CA THR A 32 -43.20 26.83 -5.59
C THR A 32 -43.14 28.03 -6.52
N ASN A 33 -42.73 27.82 -7.77
CA ASN A 33 -42.77 28.89 -8.75
C ASN A 33 -44.23 29.38 -8.95
N GLY A 34 -44.42 30.60 -9.47
CA GLY A 34 -45.74 31.19 -9.75
C GLY A 34 -46.63 30.43 -10.75
N GLY A 35 -46.19 29.26 -11.23
CA GLY A 35 -46.94 28.29 -12.02
C GLY A 35 -47.26 26.97 -11.30
N GLY A 36 -46.96 26.83 -10.00
CA GLY A 36 -47.33 25.64 -9.20
C GLY A 36 -46.28 24.52 -9.15
N ILE A 37 -45.08 24.73 -9.71
CA ILE A 37 -44.01 23.71 -9.78
C ILE A 37 -43.07 23.87 -8.58
N GLN A 38 -42.82 22.79 -7.83
CA GLN A 38 -41.88 22.81 -6.71
C GLN A 38 -40.43 22.60 -7.18
N PHE A 39 -39.53 23.45 -6.70
CA PHE A 39 -38.09 23.25 -6.81
C PHE A 39 -37.49 23.04 -5.42
N TRP A 40 -36.44 22.21 -5.37
CA TRP A 40 -35.58 22.07 -4.20
C TRP A 40 -34.25 22.73 -4.53
N ASP A 41 -34.09 23.96 -4.08
CA ASP A 41 -32.85 24.71 -4.13
C ASP A 41 -31.91 24.18 -3.06
N VAL A 42 -30.76 23.69 -3.49
CA VAL A 42 -29.78 23.04 -2.62
C VAL A 42 -28.45 23.75 -2.78
N GLN A 43 -27.74 23.98 -1.68
CA GLN A 43 -26.39 24.52 -1.74
C GLN A 43 -25.50 23.58 -2.57
N ALA A 44 -24.77 24.11 -3.54
CA ALA A 44 -23.82 23.27 -4.28
C ALA A 44 -22.81 22.61 -3.30
N GLY A 45 -22.12 21.54 -3.71
CA GLY A 45 -21.10 20.89 -2.87
C GLY A 45 -21.63 20.18 -1.62
N GLY A 46 -22.91 20.37 -1.27
CA GLY A 46 -23.52 19.78 -0.09
C GLY A 46 -23.97 18.33 -0.30
N THR A 47 -24.24 17.67 0.82
CA THR A 47 -24.83 16.34 0.86
C THR A 47 -26.29 16.43 1.29
N TYR A 48 -27.17 15.79 0.53
CA TYR A 48 -28.61 15.86 0.71
C TYR A 48 -29.21 14.48 0.82
N THR A 49 -30.12 14.30 1.78
CA THR A 49 -31.01 13.14 1.85
C THR A 49 -32.33 13.52 1.19
N ILE A 50 -32.69 12.78 0.15
CA ILE A 50 -33.90 12.96 -0.65
C ILE A 50 -34.88 11.84 -0.31
N THR A 51 -36.15 12.19 -0.10
CA THR A 51 -37.25 11.24 0.12
C THR A 51 -38.21 11.25 -1.07
N LEU A 52 -38.32 10.11 -1.74
CA LEU A 52 -39.36 9.86 -2.74
C LEU A 52 -40.57 9.22 -2.04
N SER A 53 -41.77 9.71 -2.33
CA SER A 53 -43.02 9.16 -1.84
C SER A 53 -43.92 8.73 -2.99
N ASN A 54 -44.86 7.82 -2.72
CA ASN A 54 -45.81 7.26 -3.70
C ASN A 54 -45.12 6.56 -4.89
N VAL A 55 -43.95 5.97 -4.65
CA VAL A 55 -43.24 5.15 -5.63
C VAL A 55 -43.97 3.82 -5.77
N VAL A 56 -44.91 3.74 -6.73
CA VAL A 56 -45.67 2.50 -7.04
C VAL A 56 -45.28 1.91 -8.40
N ASP A 57 -44.42 2.61 -9.13
CA ASP A 57 -44.07 2.30 -10.51
C ASP A 57 -43.05 1.15 -10.64
N CYS A 58 -42.34 0.80 -9.56
CA CYS A 58 -41.58 -0.44 -9.44
C CYS A 58 -42.08 -1.27 -8.26
N ASP A 59 -42.47 -2.51 -8.55
CA ASP A 59 -43.04 -3.52 -7.64
C ASP A 59 -44.09 -2.99 -6.65
N GLN A 60 -44.94 -2.03 -7.07
CA GLN A 60 -45.92 -1.38 -6.18
C GLN A 60 -45.28 -0.78 -4.91
N GLY A 61 -44.01 -0.40 -5.00
CA GLY A 61 -43.24 0.17 -3.90
C GLY A 61 -42.73 -0.83 -2.88
N GLN A 62 -42.75 -2.13 -3.16
CA GLN A 62 -42.39 -3.21 -2.23
C GLN A 62 -40.89 -3.54 -2.19
N ASP A 63 -40.13 -3.16 -3.22
CA ASP A 63 -38.70 -3.39 -3.28
C ASP A 63 -37.97 -2.81 -2.06
N SER A 64 -37.05 -3.55 -1.46
CA SER A 64 -36.26 -3.04 -0.32
C SER A 64 -35.30 -1.92 -0.73
N GLN A 65 -34.89 -1.93 -2.00
CA GLN A 65 -34.00 -0.94 -2.60
C GLN A 65 -34.35 -0.72 -4.06
N ILE A 66 -34.19 0.51 -4.55
CA ILE A 66 -34.37 0.88 -5.96
C ILE A 66 -33.18 1.68 -6.47
N GLY A 67 -32.87 1.55 -7.77
CA GLY A 67 -31.87 2.37 -8.44
C GLY A 67 -32.39 3.79 -8.70
N VAL A 68 -31.55 4.79 -8.45
CA VAL A 68 -31.83 6.21 -8.69
C VAL A 68 -30.69 6.84 -9.49
N ILE A 69 -31.07 7.64 -10.50
CA ILE A 69 -30.15 8.50 -11.25
C ILE A 69 -30.57 9.94 -11.00
N VAL A 70 -29.67 10.73 -10.43
CA VAL A 70 -29.81 12.19 -10.41
C VAL A 70 -29.09 12.73 -11.63
N HIS A 71 -29.88 13.16 -12.61
CA HIS A 71 -29.37 13.61 -13.90
C HIS A 71 -28.75 14.99 -13.78
N ASN A 72 -27.76 15.28 -14.63
CA ASN A 72 -27.11 16.58 -14.66
C ASN A 72 -26.77 17.01 -16.10
N SER A 73 -27.11 18.25 -16.44
CA SER A 73 -27.00 18.77 -17.81
C SER A 73 -25.59 19.21 -18.22
N THR A 74 -24.69 19.43 -17.26
CA THR A 74 -23.35 20.01 -17.50
C THR A 74 -22.23 19.24 -16.80
N GLY A 75 -22.56 18.11 -16.16
CA GLY A 75 -21.65 17.17 -15.48
C GLY A 75 -22.14 15.73 -15.58
N GLY A 76 -21.37 14.78 -15.03
CA GLY A 76 -21.78 13.37 -14.96
C GLY A 76 -23.02 13.17 -14.09
N ASN A 77 -23.82 12.17 -14.43
CA ASN A 77 -24.99 11.77 -13.64
C ASN A 77 -24.55 11.13 -12.33
N ILE A 78 -25.35 11.26 -11.27
CA ILE A 78 -25.09 10.62 -9.98
C ILE A 78 -25.93 9.37 -9.87
N TYR A 79 -25.28 8.22 -9.70
CA TYR A 79 -25.91 6.91 -9.58
C TYR A 79 -25.90 6.47 -8.11
N THR A 80 -27.07 6.13 -7.56
CA THR A 80 -27.17 5.74 -6.15
C THR A 80 -28.34 4.77 -5.92
N LEU A 81 -28.36 4.16 -4.73
CA LEU A 81 -29.43 3.30 -4.26
C LEU A 81 -30.31 4.06 -3.28
N ALA A 82 -31.63 3.94 -3.45
CA ALA A 82 -32.59 4.40 -2.46
C ALA A 82 -33.11 3.22 -1.64
N ASN A 83 -33.10 3.37 -0.33
CA ASN A 83 -33.56 2.38 0.64
C ASN A 83 -35.01 2.65 1.03
N GLN A 84 -35.84 1.61 1.00
CA GLN A 84 -37.23 1.70 1.43
C GLN A 84 -37.32 2.06 2.93
N GLN A 85 -38.10 3.09 3.26
CA GLN A 85 -38.42 3.48 4.63
C GLN A 85 -39.77 2.89 5.06
N SER A 86 -40.70 2.86 4.12
CA SER A 86 -41.98 2.15 4.17
C SER A 86 -42.42 1.86 2.74
N VAL A 87 -43.41 0.98 2.54
CA VAL A 87 -43.91 0.66 1.19
C VAL A 87 -44.22 1.94 0.40
N GLY A 88 -43.59 2.08 -0.77
CA GLY A 88 -43.71 3.25 -1.65
C GLY A 88 -42.98 4.53 -1.21
N VAL A 89 -42.19 4.49 -0.13
CA VAL A 89 -41.37 5.60 0.36
C VAL A 89 -39.91 5.20 0.44
N TYR A 90 -39.04 5.94 -0.25
CA TYR A 90 -37.62 5.61 -0.37
C TYR A 90 -36.74 6.81 -0.04
N GLN A 91 -35.60 6.55 0.58
CA GLN A 91 -34.59 7.57 0.85
C GLN A 91 -33.25 7.20 0.24
N PHE A 92 -32.59 8.20 -0.35
CA PHE A 92 -31.22 8.12 -0.81
C PHE A 92 -30.48 9.39 -0.48
N THR A 93 -29.16 9.28 -0.45
CA THR A 93 -28.27 10.42 -0.24
C THR A 93 -27.53 10.74 -1.53
N VAL A 94 -27.44 12.04 -1.84
CA VAL A 94 -26.68 12.59 -2.96
C VAL A 94 -25.70 13.59 -2.41
N THR A 95 -24.44 13.44 -2.80
CA THR A 95 -23.42 14.48 -2.58
C THR A 95 -23.18 15.19 -3.89
N LEU A 96 -23.39 16.51 -3.90
CA LEU A 96 -23.26 17.33 -5.08
C LEU A 96 -21.81 17.71 -5.36
N VAL A 97 -20.99 16.70 -5.67
CA VAL A 97 -19.54 16.82 -5.91
C VAL A 97 -19.16 16.33 -7.31
N GLY A 98 -19.44 17.14 -8.32
CA GLY A 98 -18.98 16.89 -9.68
C GLY A 98 -17.61 17.53 -9.90
N PRO A 99 -16.90 17.23 -11.00
CA PRO A 99 -15.77 18.04 -11.43
C PRO A 99 -16.16 19.52 -11.43
N ILE A 100 -15.22 20.38 -11.06
CA ILE A 100 -15.39 21.82 -10.81
C ILE A 100 -16.34 22.46 -11.84
N GLY A 101 -17.44 23.04 -11.37
CA GLY A 101 -18.37 23.82 -12.21
C GLY A 101 -19.28 23.03 -13.14
N THR A 102 -19.63 21.79 -12.78
CA THR A 102 -20.46 20.92 -13.63
C THR A 102 -21.80 20.52 -13.03
N GLN A 103 -22.11 20.86 -11.78
CA GLN A 103 -23.40 20.55 -11.15
C GLN A 103 -24.24 21.81 -10.96
N CYS A 104 -25.00 22.14 -11.99
CA CYS A 104 -25.78 23.37 -12.05
C CYS A 104 -27.05 23.18 -12.86
N LEU A 105 -27.89 24.22 -12.87
CA LEU A 105 -29.21 24.19 -13.50
C LEU A 105 -30.12 23.19 -12.78
N THR A 106 -30.84 22.35 -13.51
CA THR A 106 -31.85 21.45 -12.96
C THR A 106 -31.40 20.01 -13.07
N MET A 107 -31.50 19.28 -11.95
CA MET A 107 -31.18 17.87 -11.85
C MET A 107 -32.46 17.07 -11.62
N PRO A 108 -33.11 16.57 -12.68
CA PRO A 108 -34.27 15.70 -12.54
C PRO A 108 -33.86 14.34 -11.99
N ILE A 109 -34.75 13.75 -11.21
CA ILE A 109 -34.50 12.46 -10.53
C ILE A 109 -35.23 11.37 -11.29
N GLU A 110 -34.50 10.41 -11.85
CA GLU A 110 -35.03 9.18 -12.40
C GLU A 110 -34.92 8.08 -11.35
N TYR A 111 -35.95 7.26 -11.21
CA TYR A 111 -36.01 6.18 -10.22
C TYR A 111 -36.50 4.89 -10.86
N CYS A 112 -36.23 3.76 -10.21
CA CYS A 112 -36.40 2.43 -10.78
C CYS A 112 -35.49 2.21 -12.03
N THR A 113 -34.22 2.65 -12.01
CA THR A 113 -33.27 2.60 -13.16
C THR A 113 -32.40 1.33 -13.20
N THR A 114 -31.86 0.93 -14.39
CA THR A 114 -31.26 -0.42 -14.60
C THR A 114 -29.89 -0.54 -15.32
N SER A 115 -29.01 0.48 -15.40
CA SER A 115 -27.69 0.25 -16.03
C SER A 115 -26.52 1.09 -15.51
N ALA A 116 -25.80 0.56 -14.52
CA ALA A 116 -24.36 0.76 -14.32
C ALA A 116 -23.80 -0.47 -13.58
N ILE A 117 -22.54 -0.84 -13.83
CA ILE A 117 -21.86 -1.92 -13.12
C ILE A 117 -21.88 -1.60 -11.60
N GLY A 118 -22.42 -2.49 -10.77
CA GLY A 118 -22.45 -2.33 -9.31
C GLY A 118 -23.84 -2.26 -8.64
N VAL A 119 -24.94 -2.45 -9.37
CA VAL A 119 -26.31 -2.42 -8.80
C VAL A 119 -26.98 -3.82 -8.89
N PRO A 120 -27.43 -4.45 -7.77
CA PRO A 120 -28.20 -5.71 -7.80
C PRO A 120 -29.61 -5.54 -8.38
N ALA A 121 -30.14 -6.63 -8.96
CA ALA A 121 -31.26 -6.65 -9.90
C ALA A 121 -32.64 -6.24 -9.33
N ASN A 122 -33.39 -5.47 -10.13
CA ASN A 122 -34.80 -5.74 -10.44
C ASN A 122 -35.15 -5.23 -11.86
N LYS A 123 -35.86 -6.08 -12.62
CA LYS A 123 -36.31 -5.82 -14.00
C LYS A 123 -37.84 -5.84 -14.04
N PRO A 124 -38.51 -5.00 -14.85
CA PRO A 124 -37.95 -3.97 -15.73
C PRO A 124 -37.93 -2.57 -15.09
N GLY A 125 -36.88 -1.79 -15.39
CA GLY A 125 -36.81 -0.38 -15.03
C GLY A 125 -37.83 0.45 -15.80
N SER A 126 -38.42 1.44 -15.13
CA SER A 126 -39.59 2.15 -15.65
C SER A 126 -39.22 3.36 -16.53
N GLY A 127 -37.98 3.86 -16.41
CA GLY A 127 -37.51 5.06 -17.11
C GLY A 127 -38.25 6.33 -16.68
N PHE A 128 -38.88 6.29 -15.49
CA PHE A 128 -39.74 7.35 -15.00
C PHE A 128 -38.98 8.38 -14.16
N PHE A 129 -39.29 9.64 -14.43
CA PHE A 129 -38.86 10.76 -13.61
C PHE A 129 -39.83 10.97 -12.45
N ALA A 130 -39.26 11.25 -11.28
CA ALA A 130 -40.04 11.64 -10.10
C ALA A 130 -40.74 12.96 -10.40
N GLN A 131 -41.95 13.11 -9.87
CA GLN A 131 -42.67 14.37 -9.96
C GLN A 131 -42.21 15.36 -8.90
N ASP A 132 -42.50 16.63 -9.13
CA ASP A 132 -42.53 17.67 -8.11
C ASP A 132 -43.68 17.43 -7.11
N PHE A 133 -43.63 18.06 -5.94
CA PHE A 133 -44.70 17.96 -4.94
C PHE A 133 -45.57 19.22 -4.92
N ASN A 134 -46.88 19.04 -5.08
CA ASN A 134 -47.84 20.15 -5.11
C ASN A 134 -48.50 20.46 -3.76
N GLY A 135 -47.99 19.89 -2.66
CA GLY A 135 -48.58 20.01 -1.32
C GLY A 135 -49.52 18.87 -0.93
N THR A 136 -50.01 18.08 -1.90
CA THR A 136 -50.90 16.93 -1.66
C THR A 136 -50.47 15.63 -2.36
N GLY A 137 -49.53 15.72 -3.31
CA GLY A 137 -48.97 14.60 -4.06
C GLY A 137 -48.13 15.09 -5.24
N GLY A 138 -47.95 14.24 -6.25
CA GLY A 138 -47.24 14.58 -7.48
C GLY A 138 -47.92 15.74 -8.25
N GLY A 139 -47.12 16.72 -8.69
CA GLY A 139 -47.57 17.94 -9.36
C GLY A 139 -47.72 17.83 -10.87
N GLY A 140 -47.41 16.70 -11.48
CA GLY A 140 -47.50 16.49 -12.93
C GLY A 140 -46.34 17.07 -13.74
N HIS A 141 -45.28 17.52 -13.07
CA HIS A 141 -44.03 17.99 -13.69
C HIS A 141 -42.83 17.23 -13.11
N PRO A 142 -41.69 17.13 -13.83
CA PRO A 142 -40.50 16.53 -13.25
C PRO A 142 -40.06 17.29 -11.99
N GLY A 143 -39.79 16.55 -10.93
CA GLY A 143 -39.19 17.06 -9.71
C GLY A 143 -37.70 17.27 -9.93
N HIS A 144 -37.22 18.44 -9.54
CA HIS A 144 -35.83 18.84 -9.75
C HIS A 144 -35.16 19.22 -8.43
N LEU A 145 -33.92 18.76 -8.26
CA LEU A 145 -32.95 19.51 -7.46
C LEU A 145 -32.38 20.63 -8.34
N ARG A 146 -32.09 21.79 -7.75
CA ARG A 146 -31.41 22.90 -8.43
C ARG A 146 -30.35 23.46 -7.51
N THR A 147 -29.14 23.66 -8.01
CA THR A 147 -28.12 24.29 -7.17
C THR A 147 -28.36 25.78 -7.04
N ALA A 148 -28.10 26.30 -5.83
CA ALA A 148 -28.31 27.69 -5.50
C ALA A 148 -27.26 28.21 -4.50
N THR A 149 -27.16 29.53 -4.40
CA THR A 149 -26.34 30.22 -3.41
C THR A 149 -27.20 30.61 -2.21
N PHE A 150 -26.60 30.54 -1.02
CA PHE A 150 -27.23 30.83 0.25
C PHE A 150 -26.38 31.80 1.06
N ASP A 151 -27.00 32.57 1.96
CA ASP A 151 -26.27 33.29 3.00
C ASP A 151 -25.96 32.36 4.20
N ASP A 152 -25.22 32.87 5.19
CA ASP A 152 -24.83 32.12 6.39
C ASP A 152 -26.03 31.65 7.25
N SER A 153 -27.24 32.17 6.97
CA SER A 153 -28.48 31.79 7.65
C SER A 153 -29.36 30.86 6.79
N CYS A 154 -28.81 30.31 5.71
CA CYS A 154 -29.51 29.48 4.74
C CYS A 154 -30.72 30.16 4.06
N ASN A 155 -30.69 31.48 3.92
CA ASN A 155 -31.63 32.16 3.01
C ASN A 155 -31.09 32.09 1.58
N LEU A 156 -31.98 31.79 0.63
CA LEU A 156 -31.67 31.77 -0.79
C LEU A 156 -31.21 33.16 -1.26
N THR A 157 -29.99 33.28 -1.79
CA THR A 157 -29.43 34.55 -2.29
C THR A 157 -29.34 34.62 -3.82
N GLY A 158 -29.44 33.49 -4.50
CA GLY A 158 -29.36 33.42 -5.96
C GLY A 158 -29.40 31.98 -6.48
N LEU A 159 -29.69 31.81 -7.76
CA LEU A 159 -29.63 30.52 -8.45
C LEU A 159 -28.25 30.32 -9.07
N ASP A 160 -27.66 29.13 -8.93
CA ASP A 160 -26.39 28.80 -9.59
C ASP A 160 -26.66 28.41 -11.06
N THR A 161 -26.82 29.45 -11.87
CA THR A 161 -27.09 29.35 -13.31
C THR A 161 -25.82 29.39 -14.17
N THR A 162 -24.69 29.74 -13.56
CA THR A 162 -23.40 29.91 -14.25
C THR A 162 -22.46 28.75 -13.99
N CYS A 163 -22.85 27.79 -13.14
CA CYS A 163 -22.03 26.63 -12.80
C CYS A 163 -20.66 27.05 -12.27
N SER A 164 -20.59 28.23 -11.64
CA SER A 164 -19.34 28.84 -11.19
C SER A 164 -19.33 29.02 -9.68
N GLY A 165 -20.37 28.54 -8.98
CA GLY A 165 -20.74 28.95 -7.64
C GLY A 165 -20.01 28.28 -6.48
N ILE A 166 -19.31 27.16 -6.67
CA ILE A 166 -18.51 26.53 -5.60
C ILE A 166 -17.15 26.07 -6.10
N THR A 167 -16.12 26.69 -5.53
CA THR A 167 -14.76 26.16 -5.50
C THR A 167 -14.72 25.04 -4.47
N CYS A 168 -14.92 23.79 -4.91
CA CYS A 168 -14.43 22.64 -4.15
C CYS A 168 -12.91 22.70 -4.27
N ASP A 169 -12.21 22.94 -3.15
CA ASP A 169 -10.77 22.79 -3.17
C ASP A 169 -10.45 21.35 -3.58
N PRO A 170 -9.61 21.13 -4.60
CA PRO A 170 -9.34 19.79 -5.09
C PRO A 170 -8.71 18.96 -3.96
N SER A 171 -9.32 17.82 -3.64
CA SER A 171 -8.72 16.84 -2.74
C SER A 171 -7.52 16.19 -3.44
N SER A 172 -6.65 15.60 -2.65
CA SER A 172 -5.48 14.88 -3.16
C SER A 172 -5.14 13.67 -2.32
N ILE A 173 -4.48 12.70 -2.92
CA ILE A 173 -3.90 11.57 -2.20
C ILE A 173 -2.41 11.54 -2.48
N GLN A 174 -1.60 11.70 -1.44
CA GLN A 174 -0.15 11.53 -1.52
C GLN A 174 0.22 10.06 -1.31
N VAL A 175 0.99 9.51 -2.24
CA VAL A 175 1.57 8.18 -2.15
C VAL A 175 3.04 8.28 -1.77
N THR A 176 3.45 7.52 -0.77
CA THR A 176 4.85 7.35 -0.38
C THR A 176 5.27 5.91 -0.61
N LYS A 177 6.26 5.72 -1.47
CA LYS A 177 6.94 4.45 -1.74
C LYS A 177 8.30 4.46 -1.06
N PHE A 178 8.62 3.44 -0.29
CA PHE A 178 9.91 3.31 0.39
C PHE A 178 10.56 1.94 0.20
N TYR A 179 11.88 1.92 0.35
CA TYR A 179 12.67 0.71 0.41
C TYR A 179 12.63 0.15 1.83
N ASP A 180 11.88 -0.93 2.02
CA ASP A 180 11.65 -1.57 3.32
C ASP A 180 12.84 -2.48 3.67
N PHE A 181 13.92 -1.88 4.13
CA PHE A 181 15.22 -2.54 4.26
C PHE A 181 15.20 -3.69 5.29
N ASN A 182 14.33 -3.60 6.30
CA ASN A 182 14.18 -4.62 7.33
C ASN A 182 12.95 -5.54 7.11
N ALA A 183 12.23 -5.34 6.01
CA ALA A 183 11.07 -6.12 5.59
C ALA A 183 9.91 -6.14 6.61
N ASN A 184 9.70 -5.06 7.36
CA ASN A 184 8.69 -5.00 8.43
C ASN A 184 7.34 -4.39 8.03
N GLY A 185 7.22 -3.89 6.79
CA GLY A 185 6.00 -3.26 6.26
C GLY A 185 5.73 -1.84 6.77
N THR A 186 6.67 -1.24 7.50
CA THR A 186 6.56 0.10 8.10
C THR A 186 7.72 0.97 7.65
N LYS A 187 7.43 2.20 7.23
CA LYS A 187 8.47 3.14 6.84
C LYS A 187 9.25 3.63 8.07
N ASP A 188 10.47 3.15 8.23
CA ASP A 188 11.36 3.50 9.32
C ASP A 188 12.27 4.69 8.99
N SER A 189 12.86 5.27 10.04
CA SER A 189 13.85 6.35 9.88
C SER A 189 15.09 5.83 9.17
N GLY A 190 15.45 6.47 8.06
CA GLY A 190 16.62 6.11 7.24
C GLY A 190 16.29 5.28 6.00
N GLU A 191 15.04 4.82 5.86
CA GLU A 191 14.59 4.13 4.65
C GLU A 191 14.30 5.11 3.52
N ASN A 192 14.98 4.89 2.41
CA ASN A 192 14.92 5.77 1.25
C ASN A 192 13.63 5.58 0.46
N GLY A 193 13.18 6.64 -0.20
CA GLY A 193 12.10 6.55 -1.16
C GLY A 193 12.53 5.78 -2.42
N LEU A 194 11.62 5.01 -3.01
CA LEU A 194 11.86 4.34 -4.30
C LEU A 194 11.23 5.15 -5.44
N ALA A 195 12.09 5.66 -6.31
CA ALA A 195 11.69 6.39 -7.51
C ALA A 195 11.14 5.46 -8.58
N SER A 196 10.54 6.04 -9.62
CA SER A 196 10.15 5.33 -10.84
C SER A 196 9.13 4.19 -10.63
N TRP A 197 8.48 4.14 -9.46
CA TRP A 197 7.48 3.12 -9.13
C TRP A 197 6.10 3.55 -9.64
N PRO A 198 5.48 2.79 -10.56
CA PRO A 198 4.18 3.15 -11.11
C PRO A 198 3.06 2.77 -10.15
N PHE A 199 2.02 3.60 -10.12
CA PHE A 199 0.82 3.46 -9.31
C PHE A 199 -0.40 3.74 -10.16
N CYS A 200 -1.48 3.00 -9.90
CA CYS A 200 -2.78 3.23 -10.47
C CYS A 200 -3.78 3.65 -9.40
N LEU A 201 -4.61 4.64 -9.70
CA LEU A 201 -5.76 5.07 -8.91
C LEU A 201 -7.05 4.77 -9.69
N ILE A 202 -7.99 4.10 -9.04
CA ILE A 202 -9.37 3.92 -9.54
C ILE A 202 -10.37 4.42 -8.49
N SER A 203 -11.55 4.84 -8.94
CA SER A 203 -12.68 5.16 -8.05
C SER A 203 -13.60 3.94 -7.91
N LEU A 204 -14.05 3.67 -6.69
CA LEU A 204 -15.11 2.69 -6.39
C LEU A 204 -16.50 3.33 -6.34
N THR A 205 -16.58 4.65 -6.29
CA THR A 205 -17.83 5.40 -6.12
C THR A 205 -18.24 6.17 -7.37
N ASP A 206 -17.35 6.29 -8.35
CA ASP A 206 -17.60 6.93 -9.64
C ASP A 206 -17.25 5.95 -10.77
N PRO A 207 -18.26 5.33 -11.43
CA PRO A 207 -18.02 4.38 -12.51
C PRO A 207 -17.50 5.02 -13.80
N ASP A 208 -17.64 6.34 -13.95
CA ASP A 208 -17.14 7.10 -15.11
C ASP A 208 -15.73 7.65 -14.86
N PHE A 209 -15.16 7.41 -13.66
CA PHE A 209 -13.80 7.83 -13.33
C PHE A 209 -12.78 7.12 -14.21
N ALA A 210 -12.11 7.90 -15.06
CA ALA A 210 -10.99 7.41 -15.86
C ALA A 210 -9.79 7.08 -14.93
N PRO A 211 -9.28 5.84 -14.93
CA PRO A 211 -8.14 5.46 -14.10
C PRO A 211 -6.91 6.34 -14.35
N ILE A 212 -6.24 6.72 -13.27
CA ILE A 212 -5.08 7.62 -13.32
C ILE A 212 -3.82 6.82 -12.99
N SER A 213 -2.78 6.94 -13.82
CA SER A 213 -1.47 6.34 -13.57
C SER A 213 -0.43 7.41 -13.29
N HIS A 214 0.27 7.27 -12.18
CA HIS A 214 1.37 8.14 -11.77
C HIS A 214 2.61 7.31 -11.45
N THR A 215 3.77 7.95 -11.46
CA THR A 215 5.04 7.33 -11.07
C THR A 215 5.67 8.14 -9.94
N THR A 216 6.33 7.48 -9.00
CA THR A 216 7.05 8.16 -7.91
C THR A 216 8.27 8.92 -8.42
N GLY A 217 8.47 10.12 -7.85
CA GLY A 217 9.68 10.90 -8.08
C GLY A 217 10.88 10.39 -7.27
N ILE A 218 12.00 11.10 -7.35
CA ILE A 218 13.28 10.70 -6.72
C ILE A 218 13.19 10.45 -5.20
N ASN A 219 12.26 11.12 -4.51
CA ASN A 219 12.04 10.97 -3.07
C ASN A 219 11.05 9.85 -2.72
N GLY A 220 10.63 9.04 -3.71
CA GLY A 220 9.65 7.98 -3.55
C GLY A 220 8.20 8.46 -3.40
N THR A 221 7.90 9.71 -3.77
CA THR A 221 6.55 10.27 -3.60
C THR A 221 5.89 10.60 -4.93
N THR A 222 4.57 10.45 -5.00
CA THR A 222 3.72 11.04 -6.05
C THR A 222 2.38 11.45 -5.45
N THR A 223 1.67 12.36 -6.11
CA THR A 223 0.38 12.86 -5.63
C THR A 223 -0.65 12.74 -6.73
N PHE A 224 -1.77 12.08 -6.43
CA PHE A 224 -2.99 12.16 -7.25
C PHE A 224 -3.77 13.40 -6.79
N SER A 225 -3.98 14.36 -7.69
CA SER A 225 -4.62 15.65 -7.41
C SER A 225 -5.96 15.76 -8.12
N ASN A 226 -6.74 16.80 -7.79
CA ASN A 226 -8.02 17.10 -8.41
C ASN A 226 -9.05 15.97 -8.21
N LEU A 227 -9.02 15.36 -7.02
CA LEU A 227 -9.97 14.34 -6.63
C LEU A 227 -11.19 14.98 -5.98
N GLY A 228 -12.37 14.41 -6.25
CA GLY A 228 -13.58 14.71 -5.49
C GLY A 228 -13.70 13.81 -4.26
N PRO A 229 -14.71 14.03 -3.42
CA PRO A 229 -15.13 13.03 -2.43
C PRO A 229 -15.52 11.71 -3.10
N GLY A 230 -15.17 10.61 -2.45
CA GLY A 230 -15.32 9.27 -3.00
C GLY A 230 -14.38 8.27 -2.34
N THR A 231 -14.55 7.00 -2.68
CA THR A 231 -13.66 5.93 -2.23
C THR A 231 -12.76 5.52 -3.39
N TYR A 232 -11.45 5.61 -3.18
CA TYR A 232 -10.45 5.31 -4.18
C TYR A 232 -9.60 4.10 -3.77
N VAL A 233 -9.17 3.31 -4.76
CA VAL A 233 -8.22 2.20 -4.58
C VAL A 233 -6.92 2.54 -5.30
N ILE A 234 -5.82 2.35 -4.60
CA ILE A 234 -4.46 2.60 -5.08
C ILE A 234 -3.72 1.28 -5.15
N THR A 235 -3.26 0.94 -6.36
CA THR A 235 -2.51 -0.28 -6.63
C THR A 235 -1.15 0.07 -7.18
N GLU A 236 -0.11 -0.53 -6.62
CA GLU A 236 1.25 -0.39 -7.16
C GLU A 236 1.50 -1.35 -8.32
N GLY A 237 2.43 -0.98 -9.22
CA GLY A 237 2.97 -1.93 -10.19
C GLY A 237 3.90 -2.94 -9.53
N THR A 238 3.89 -4.16 -10.05
CA THR A 238 4.81 -5.22 -9.65
C THR A 238 6.14 -5.03 -10.37
N ALA A 239 7.22 -4.79 -9.62
CA ALA A 239 8.57 -4.78 -10.17
C ALA A 239 9.01 -6.22 -10.51
N ASP A 240 9.72 -6.39 -11.62
CA ASP A 240 10.28 -7.69 -12.02
C ASP A 240 11.47 -8.08 -11.12
N GLY A 241 11.90 -9.35 -11.20
CA GLY A 241 13.11 -9.81 -10.52
C GLY A 241 12.88 -10.26 -9.08
N THR A 242 13.67 -9.74 -8.13
CA THR A 242 13.70 -10.20 -6.73
C THR A 242 12.93 -9.28 -5.77
N TRP A 243 12.12 -8.37 -6.30
CA TRP A 243 11.33 -7.43 -5.51
C TRP A 243 10.12 -8.09 -4.83
N THR A 244 9.88 -7.75 -3.58
CA THR A 244 8.76 -8.23 -2.75
C THR A 244 8.08 -7.04 -2.08
N GLY A 245 6.76 -6.96 -2.19
CA GLY A 245 5.95 -5.97 -1.47
C GLY A 245 5.65 -6.43 -0.05
N THR A 246 5.76 -5.50 0.91
CA THR A 246 5.52 -5.72 2.34
C THR A 246 4.26 -5.02 2.86
N THR A 247 3.64 -4.20 2.02
CA THR A 247 2.37 -3.50 2.28
C THR A 247 1.30 -3.95 1.30
N ASN A 248 0.03 -3.88 1.71
CA ASN A 248 -1.12 -4.20 0.86
C ASN A 248 -1.59 -3.00 0.02
N THR A 249 -2.44 -3.29 -0.97
CA THR A 249 -3.26 -2.29 -1.68
C THR A 249 -3.97 -1.37 -0.68
N SER A 250 -3.97 -0.06 -0.96
CA SER A 250 -4.59 0.95 -0.09
C SER A 250 -5.97 1.37 -0.63
N THR A 251 -6.96 1.43 0.24
CA THR A 251 -8.29 2.02 -0.04
C THR A 251 -8.43 3.29 0.78
N ILE A 252 -8.72 4.42 0.14
CA ILE A 252 -8.81 5.74 0.78
C ILE A 252 -10.18 6.34 0.50
N THR A 253 -10.87 6.75 1.55
CA THR A 253 -12.12 7.52 1.45
C THR A 253 -11.81 9.00 1.65
N ILE A 254 -12.26 9.81 0.71
CA ILE A 254 -12.28 11.27 0.77
C ILE A 254 -13.73 11.65 1.10
N ASP A 255 -13.97 12.13 2.31
CA ASP A 255 -15.30 12.40 2.84
C ASP A 255 -15.80 13.80 2.42
N HIS A 256 -14.88 14.73 2.22
CA HIS A 256 -15.19 16.11 1.81
C HIS A 256 -14.12 16.72 0.90
N CYS A 257 -14.48 17.83 0.25
CA CYS A 257 -13.57 18.61 -0.59
C CYS A 257 -12.33 19.11 0.18
N GLY A 258 -11.21 19.26 -0.52
CA GLY A 258 -9.94 19.76 0.01
C GLY A 258 -9.22 18.79 0.96
N GLN A 259 -9.76 17.58 1.19
CA GLN A 259 -9.13 16.59 2.07
C GLN A 259 -7.85 16.04 1.42
N GLN A 260 -6.86 15.80 2.26
CA GLN A 260 -5.63 15.12 1.88
C GLN A 260 -5.65 13.70 2.42
N GLY A 261 -5.59 12.73 1.52
CA GLY A 261 -5.36 11.32 1.84
C GLY A 261 -3.87 10.98 1.75
N THR A 262 -3.48 9.90 2.43
CA THR A 262 -2.11 9.37 2.36
C THR A 262 -2.16 7.87 2.18
N ALA A 263 -1.30 7.34 1.30
CA ALA A 263 -1.07 5.91 1.17
C ALA A 263 0.44 5.62 1.19
N VAL A 264 0.84 4.52 1.82
CA VAL A 264 2.24 4.19 2.06
C VAL A 264 2.50 2.75 1.60
N PHE A 265 3.54 2.57 0.78
CA PHE A 265 3.88 1.30 0.17
C PHE A 265 5.37 0.97 0.36
N GLY A 266 5.67 -0.21 0.91
CA GLY A 266 7.01 -0.68 1.21
C GLY A 266 7.36 -1.92 0.39
N ASN A 267 8.54 -1.92 -0.25
CA ASN A 267 9.07 -3.11 -0.91
C ASN A 267 10.57 -3.24 -0.62
N TYR A 268 11.04 -4.49 -0.61
CA TYR A 268 12.46 -4.82 -0.61
C TYR A 268 12.81 -5.69 -1.80
N CYS A 269 14.11 -5.84 -2.05
CA CYS A 269 14.63 -6.78 -3.02
C CYS A 269 15.73 -7.60 -2.36
N THR A 270 16.05 -8.77 -2.92
CA THR A 270 17.16 -9.59 -2.42
C THR A 270 18.24 -9.78 -3.47
N VAL A 271 19.49 -9.86 -3.01
CA VAL A 271 20.66 -10.30 -3.79
C VAL A 271 21.35 -11.46 -3.07
N PRO A 272 22.15 -12.29 -3.76
CA PRO A 272 22.99 -13.27 -3.07
C PRO A 272 24.00 -12.55 -2.15
N SER A 273 24.25 -13.11 -0.97
CA SER A 273 25.17 -12.53 0.02
C SER A 273 26.61 -12.39 -0.48
N GLY A 274 27.02 -13.19 -1.47
CA GLY A 274 28.41 -13.32 -1.90
C GLY A 274 29.24 -14.20 -0.96
N GLY A 275 28.62 -14.86 0.02
CA GLY A 275 29.29 -15.69 1.02
C GLY A 275 29.99 -16.91 0.41
N LEU A 276 31.12 -17.26 1.02
CA LEU A 276 31.92 -18.43 0.68
C LEU A 276 31.94 -19.42 1.85
N THR A 277 31.86 -20.70 1.51
CA THR A 277 31.74 -21.78 2.48
C THR A 277 33.06 -22.08 3.21
N LEU A 278 32.99 -22.87 4.28
CA LEU A 278 34.16 -23.45 4.96
C LEU A 278 35.09 -24.19 3.97
N GLY A 279 34.51 -24.82 2.94
CA GLY A 279 35.25 -25.50 1.88
C GLY A 279 36.09 -24.56 1.02
N PHE A 280 35.67 -23.30 0.85
CA PHE A 280 36.48 -22.28 0.19
C PHE A 280 37.65 -21.86 1.07
N TRP A 281 37.38 -21.48 2.33
CA TRP A 281 38.39 -20.96 3.25
C TRP A 281 39.45 -22.00 3.65
N SER A 282 39.12 -23.29 3.58
CA SER A 282 40.03 -24.41 3.85
C SER A 282 40.84 -24.87 2.63
N ASN A 283 40.59 -24.34 1.44
CA ASN A 283 41.26 -24.75 0.21
C ASN A 283 42.31 -23.74 -0.28
N LYS A 284 43.00 -24.08 -1.38
CA LYS A 284 44.08 -23.25 -1.95
C LYS A 284 43.65 -21.82 -2.30
N ASN A 285 42.38 -21.59 -2.64
CA ASN A 285 41.87 -20.27 -3.00
C ASN A 285 41.67 -19.40 -1.76
N GLY A 286 41.03 -19.93 -0.71
CA GLY A 286 40.96 -19.25 0.60
C GLY A 286 42.34 -18.98 1.17
N ASN A 287 43.24 -19.97 1.11
CA ASN A 287 44.63 -19.84 1.54
C ASN A 287 45.34 -18.63 0.92
N LYS A 288 45.18 -18.39 -0.39
CA LYS A 288 45.78 -17.24 -1.09
C LYS A 288 45.42 -15.90 -0.47
N ILE A 289 44.22 -15.81 0.11
CA ILE A 289 43.65 -14.58 0.63
C ILE A 289 44.10 -14.35 2.08
N ILE A 290 44.10 -15.39 2.92
CA ILE A 290 44.30 -15.25 4.37
C ILE A 290 45.74 -15.50 4.85
N THR A 291 46.67 -15.80 3.95
CA THR A 291 48.08 -16.07 4.29
C THR A 291 49.04 -15.06 3.66
N SER A 292 50.11 -14.71 4.37
CA SER A 292 51.13 -13.79 3.88
C SER A 292 52.00 -14.40 2.77
N ASP A 293 52.12 -15.72 2.75
CA ASP A 293 53.04 -16.49 1.90
C ASP A 293 52.32 -17.39 0.88
N GLY A 294 50.99 -17.28 0.78
CA GLY A 294 50.18 -18.10 -0.13
C GLY A 294 49.68 -17.39 -1.37
N THR A 295 49.96 -16.10 -1.57
CA THR A 295 49.27 -15.24 -2.56
C THR A 295 49.34 -15.74 -4.01
N THR A 296 50.44 -16.38 -4.42
CA THR A 296 50.60 -16.94 -5.78
C THR A 296 50.20 -18.41 -5.88
N THR A 297 50.65 -19.25 -4.95
CA THR A 297 50.51 -20.72 -5.04
C THR A 297 49.27 -21.27 -4.34
N GLY A 298 48.72 -20.56 -3.36
CA GLY A 298 47.67 -21.05 -2.47
C GLY A 298 48.15 -22.11 -1.49
N THR A 299 49.43 -22.09 -1.15
CA THR A 299 50.07 -23.03 -0.23
C THR A 299 50.77 -22.31 0.93
N GLY A 300 50.33 -21.09 1.25
CA GLY A 300 50.87 -20.30 2.35
C GLY A 300 50.67 -21.01 3.67
N LYS A 301 51.66 -20.91 4.55
CA LYS A 301 51.65 -21.53 5.87
C LYS A 301 51.24 -20.52 6.94
N ASN A 302 51.59 -19.26 6.73
CA ASN A 302 51.50 -18.24 7.76
C ASN A 302 50.26 -17.37 7.56
N LEU A 303 49.35 -17.38 8.55
CA LEU A 303 48.18 -16.51 8.53
C LEU A 303 48.62 -15.05 8.61
N LEU A 304 47.90 -14.18 7.90
CA LEU A 304 48.06 -12.74 8.03
C LEU A 304 47.79 -12.31 9.48
N GLN A 305 48.56 -11.35 10.00
CA GLN A 305 48.37 -10.85 11.37
C GLN A 305 46.95 -10.29 11.59
N GLY A 306 46.37 -9.64 10.59
CA GLY A 306 44.98 -9.14 10.67
C GLY A 306 43.96 -10.26 10.79
N VAL A 307 44.16 -11.38 10.06
CA VAL A 307 43.29 -12.56 10.15
C VAL A 307 43.37 -13.18 11.55
N VAL A 308 44.57 -13.34 12.08
CA VAL A 308 44.76 -13.86 13.45
C VAL A 308 44.09 -12.96 14.48
N THR A 309 44.23 -11.64 14.33
CA THR A 309 43.62 -10.65 15.23
C THR A 309 42.08 -10.76 15.20
N LEU A 310 41.51 -10.82 13.99
CA LEU A 310 40.07 -10.97 13.78
C LEU A 310 39.53 -12.28 14.36
N LEU A 311 40.10 -13.43 14.00
CA LEU A 311 39.57 -14.72 14.44
C LEU A 311 39.71 -14.91 15.96
N ASN A 312 40.81 -14.42 16.55
CA ASN A 312 41.01 -14.52 17.99
C ASN A 312 40.11 -13.59 18.81
N SER A 313 39.52 -12.54 18.20
CA SER A 313 38.53 -11.70 18.88
C SER A 313 37.13 -12.32 18.89
N CYS A 314 36.89 -13.41 18.16
CA CYS A 314 35.57 -14.01 17.99
C CYS A 314 35.21 -15.07 19.05
N HIS A 315 36.08 -15.30 20.05
CA HIS A 315 35.85 -16.29 21.11
C HIS A 315 35.57 -17.73 20.61
N LEU A 316 36.14 -18.07 19.44
CA LEU A 316 35.94 -19.36 18.78
C LEU A 316 36.36 -20.52 19.68
N VAL A 317 35.66 -21.66 19.62
CA VAL A 317 35.89 -22.79 20.53
C VAL A 317 36.32 -24.06 19.80
N ASN A 318 36.92 -24.98 20.55
CA ASN A 318 37.29 -26.32 20.09
C ASN A 318 36.16 -27.33 20.33
N ALA A 319 36.35 -28.57 19.86
CA ALA A 319 35.44 -29.68 20.10
C ALA A 319 35.14 -29.94 21.59
N ASN A 320 36.08 -29.66 22.49
CA ASN A 320 35.93 -29.81 23.94
C ASN A 320 35.39 -28.54 24.64
N GLY A 321 35.09 -27.49 23.88
CA GLY A 321 34.64 -26.19 24.38
C GLY A 321 35.72 -25.30 24.99
N GLY A 322 37.00 -25.66 24.89
CA GLY A 322 38.08 -24.70 25.17
C GLY A 322 38.18 -23.65 24.06
N VAL A 323 38.42 -22.39 24.40
CA VAL A 323 38.70 -21.33 23.43
C VAL A 323 39.87 -21.75 22.53
N HIS A 324 39.71 -21.57 21.22
CA HIS A 324 40.73 -21.81 20.21
C HIS A 324 41.35 -20.48 19.79
N THR A 325 42.68 -20.43 19.75
CA THR A 325 43.43 -19.24 19.32
C THR A 325 44.41 -19.61 18.22
N PHE A 326 44.43 -18.80 17.16
CA PHE A 326 45.34 -18.96 16.04
C PHE A 326 46.64 -18.18 16.22
N SER A 327 47.67 -18.64 15.51
CA SER A 327 49.00 -18.01 15.43
C SER A 327 49.29 -17.60 13.99
N THR A 328 50.19 -16.63 13.79
CA THR A 328 50.70 -16.32 12.45
C THR A 328 51.57 -17.44 11.92
N THR A 329 52.46 -18.01 12.74
CA THR A 329 53.45 -19.01 12.29
C THR A 329 52.80 -20.38 12.09
N ASN A 330 52.87 -20.92 10.87
CA ASN A 330 52.22 -22.17 10.46
C ASN A 330 50.70 -22.23 10.75
N GLY A 331 50.06 -21.07 10.97
CA GLY A 331 48.67 -20.99 11.44
C GLY A 331 47.63 -21.54 10.47
N TYR A 332 47.91 -21.56 9.16
CA TYR A 332 46.91 -22.01 8.19
C TYR A 332 46.62 -23.51 8.31
N ALA A 333 47.63 -24.33 8.62
CA ALA A 333 47.45 -25.77 8.76
C ALA A 333 46.55 -26.11 9.97
N ASP A 334 46.73 -25.36 11.06
CA ASP A 334 45.90 -25.43 12.26
C ASP A 334 44.47 -24.95 11.97
N PHE A 335 44.32 -23.73 11.42
CA PHE A 335 43.03 -23.18 10.98
C PHE A 335 42.25 -24.14 10.09
N ARG A 336 42.89 -24.70 9.07
CA ARG A 336 42.25 -25.64 8.14
C ARG A 336 41.75 -26.90 8.86
N THR A 337 42.58 -27.46 9.74
CA THR A 337 42.24 -28.69 10.47
C THR A 337 41.11 -28.44 11.46
N TRP A 338 41.17 -27.32 12.17
CA TRP A 338 40.12 -26.85 13.08
C TRP A 338 38.81 -26.60 12.32
N LEU A 339 38.82 -25.81 11.25
CA LEU A 339 37.62 -25.46 10.48
C LEU A 339 36.87 -26.69 9.96
N LEU A 340 37.61 -27.69 9.46
CA LEU A 340 37.05 -28.93 8.90
C LEU A 340 36.71 -29.99 9.97
N GLY A 341 37.17 -29.81 11.21
CA GLY A 341 36.88 -30.72 12.32
C GLY A 341 35.60 -30.38 13.07
N ALA A 342 34.95 -29.27 12.74
CA ALA A 342 33.71 -28.84 13.39
C ALA A 342 32.55 -29.80 13.12
N THR A 343 31.80 -30.14 14.18
CA THR A 343 30.60 -30.97 14.09
C THR A 343 29.53 -30.41 15.01
N ALA A 344 28.26 -30.66 14.67
CA ALA A 344 27.11 -30.26 15.51
C ALA A 344 27.01 -31.04 16.84
N THR A 345 27.98 -31.90 17.19
CA THR A 345 28.04 -32.54 18.51
C THR A 345 28.17 -31.48 19.61
N ASN A 346 29.13 -30.56 19.45
CA ASN A 346 29.23 -29.32 20.22
C ASN A 346 28.74 -28.18 19.32
N MET A 347 27.54 -27.64 19.56
CA MET A 347 26.96 -26.63 18.67
C MET A 347 27.78 -25.33 18.66
N ALA A 348 28.41 -24.97 19.77
CA ALA A 348 29.33 -23.84 19.87
C ALA A 348 30.52 -24.00 18.91
N TYR A 349 31.03 -25.23 18.71
CA TYR A 349 32.11 -25.46 17.75
C TYR A 349 31.61 -25.38 16.29
N MET A 350 30.41 -25.88 16.01
CA MET A 350 29.80 -25.73 14.68
C MET A 350 29.52 -24.27 14.34
N LEU A 351 28.97 -23.52 15.30
CA LEU A 351 28.76 -22.06 15.20
C LEU A 351 30.10 -21.35 14.99
N SER A 352 31.14 -21.69 15.78
CA SER A 352 32.47 -21.12 15.63
C SER A 352 33.02 -21.27 14.21
N ALA A 353 32.89 -22.46 13.60
CA ALA A 353 33.40 -22.68 12.25
C ALA A 353 32.62 -21.90 11.18
N GLN A 354 31.30 -21.76 11.34
CA GLN A 354 30.47 -20.95 10.44
C GLN A 354 30.75 -19.45 10.60
N LEU A 355 30.84 -18.98 11.84
CA LEU A 355 31.19 -17.60 12.17
C LEU A 355 32.58 -17.24 11.61
N ALA A 356 33.58 -18.11 11.79
CA ALA A 356 34.92 -17.87 11.25
C ALA A 356 34.91 -17.69 9.72
N ALA A 357 34.12 -18.50 9.01
CA ALA A 357 33.97 -18.33 7.56
C ALA A 357 33.26 -17.02 7.19
N MET A 358 32.23 -16.62 7.94
CA MET A 358 31.52 -15.36 7.70
C MET A 358 32.37 -14.12 7.99
N GLU A 359 33.12 -14.14 9.09
CA GLU A 359 34.07 -13.07 9.44
C GLU A 359 35.10 -12.87 8.32
N LEU A 360 35.59 -13.97 7.73
CA LEU A 360 36.46 -13.90 6.56
C LEU A 360 35.72 -13.41 5.30
N ASN A 361 34.47 -13.80 5.09
CA ASN A 361 33.65 -13.31 3.96
C ASN A 361 33.44 -11.79 4.00
N VAL A 362 33.20 -11.22 5.18
CA VAL A 362 32.98 -9.78 5.37
C VAL A 362 34.31 -9.01 5.29
N ASN A 363 35.34 -9.47 6.01
CA ASN A 363 36.57 -8.70 6.21
C ASN A 363 37.66 -8.97 5.15
N TYR A 364 37.67 -10.16 4.57
CA TYR A 364 38.70 -10.63 3.63
C TYR A 364 38.14 -11.12 2.28
N GLY A 365 36.82 -11.16 2.11
CA GLY A 365 36.17 -11.46 0.84
C GLY A 365 36.63 -10.51 -0.26
N VAL A 366 36.78 -11.06 -1.47
CA VAL A 366 37.22 -10.31 -2.65
C VAL A 366 36.12 -10.35 -3.71
N ALA A 367 35.94 -9.24 -4.44
CA ALA A 367 34.94 -9.14 -5.48
C ALA A 367 35.08 -10.29 -6.52
N PRO A 368 33.97 -10.84 -7.03
CA PRO A 368 32.59 -10.44 -6.76
C PRO A 368 31.99 -11.02 -5.47
N ASN A 369 32.73 -11.85 -4.72
CA ASN A 369 32.24 -12.64 -3.59
C ASN A 369 32.67 -12.02 -2.24
N LYS A 370 32.29 -10.76 -2.02
CA LYS A 370 32.50 -10.06 -0.75
C LYS A 370 31.15 -9.80 -0.11
N VAL A 371 30.97 -10.30 1.12
CA VAL A 371 29.76 -10.06 1.89
C VAL A 371 29.76 -8.62 2.40
N ASP A 372 28.66 -7.91 2.21
CA ASP A 372 28.41 -6.64 2.87
C ASP A 372 27.80 -6.92 4.26
N GLY A 373 28.61 -6.72 5.31
CA GLY A 373 28.16 -6.95 6.69
C GLY A 373 26.98 -6.07 7.12
N ASN A 374 26.69 -4.98 6.39
CA ASN A 374 25.54 -4.13 6.67
C ASN A 374 24.26 -4.61 5.98
N ALA A 375 24.32 -5.57 5.05
CA ALA A 375 23.12 -6.13 4.44
C ALA A 375 22.23 -6.81 5.50
N PHE A 376 20.91 -6.76 5.28
CA PHE A 376 19.94 -7.34 6.20
C PHE A 376 19.66 -8.80 5.82
N ASP A 377 19.67 -9.66 6.83
CA ASP A 377 19.37 -11.08 6.72
C ASP A 377 17.98 -11.36 7.29
N LEU A 378 17.12 -11.93 6.45
CA LEU A 378 15.76 -12.30 6.82
C LEU A 378 15.71 -13.45 7.84
N CYS A 379 16.76 -14.27 7.94
CA CYS A 379 16.80 -15.39 8.89
C CYS A 379 17.00 -14.88 10.32
N SER A 380 17.96 -13.98 10.53
CA SER A 380 18.27 -13.39 11.84
C SER A 380 17.46 -12.15 12.19
N HIS A 381 16.71 -11.58 11.23
CA HIS A 381 15.99 -10.32 11.38
C HIS A 381 16.92 -9.15 11.78
N GLY A 382 18.15 -9.15 11.27
CA GLY A 382 19.15 -8.15 11.57
C GLY A 382 20.18 -8.01 10.46
N THR A 383 21.14 -7.11 10.65
CA THR A 383 22.29 -7.05 9.74
C THR A 383 23.21 -8.24 9.98
N ILE A 384 23.97 -8.63 8.96
CA ILE A 384 24.96 -9.71 9.09
C ILE A 384 25.98 -9.39 10.20
N ASN A 385 26.39 -8.13 10.34
CA ASN A 385 27.23 -7.67 11.45
C ASN A 385 26.57 -7.88 12.82
N ALA A 386 25.27 -7.62 12.95
CA ALA A 386 24.55 -7.86 14.20
C ALA A 386 24.47 -9.36 14.52
N LEU A 387 24.20 -10.21 13.50
CA LEU A 387 24.21 -11.67 13.63
C LEU A 387 25.59 -12.21 14.04
N MET A 388 26.68 -11.71 13.45
CA MET A 388 28.04 -12.09 13.87
C MET A 388 28.33 -11.70 15.32
N LEU A 389 27.89 -10.51 15.75
CA LEU A 389 28.07 -10.07 17.13
C LEU A 389 27.25 -10.92 18.13
N ASP A 390 26.03 -11.33 17.76
CA ASP A 390 25.23 -12.23 18.59
C ASP A 390 25.90 -13.60 18.74
N ALA A 391 26.39 -14.16 17.64
CA ALA A 391 27.16 -15.41 17.65
C ALA A 391 28.42 -15.30 18.52
N ILE A 392 29.18 -14.20 18.45
CA ILE A 392 30.33 -13.96 19.33
C ILE A 392 29.89 -13.90 20.80
N SER A 393 28.75 -13.28 21.09
CA SER A 393 28.19 -13.19 22.45
C SER A 393 27.87 -14.58 23.01
N LEU A 394 27.20 -15.41 22.22
CA LEU A 394 26.87 -16.80 22.58
C LEU A 394 28.11 -17.64 22.87
N LEU A 395 29.18 -17.47 22.10
CA LEU A 395 30.45 -18.19 22.28
C LEU A 395 31.30 -17.68 23.46
N SER A 396 30.99 -16.49 24.00
CA SER A 396 31.78 -15.91 25.08
C SER A 396 31.60 -16.64 26.43
N THR A 397 32.70 -16.79 27.17
CA THR A 397 32.83 -17.62 28.38
C THR A 397 32.09 -17.11 29.63
N THR A 398 31.20 -16.12 29.49
CA THR A 398 30.46 -15.54 30.62
C THR A 398 29.28 -16.40 31.09
N THR A 399 28.89 -17.41 30.32
CA THR A 399 27.90 -18.42 30.71
C THR A 399 28.57 -19.75 31.10
N PRO A 400 28.29 -20.31 32.29
CA PRO A 400 28.70 -21.68 32.60
C PRO A 400 28.12 -22.63 31.54
N ASN A 401 28.99 -23.30 30.79
CA ASN A 401 28.67 -24.21 29.66
C ASN A 401 28.36 -23.57 28.28
N GLY A 402 28.62 -22.27 28.06
CA GLY A 402 28.42 -21.62 26.75
C GLY A 402 29.37 -22.06 25.63
N ALA A 403 30.44 -22.76 25.95
CA ALA A 403 31.44 -23.21 24.97
C ALA A 403 31.37 -24.71 24.63
N TYR A 404 30.62 -25.51 25.41
CA TYR A 404 30.43 -26.95 25.19
C TYR A 404 28.94 -27.31 25.23
N THR A 405 28.28 -27.12 24.10
CA THR A 405 26.82 -27.18 23.94
C THR A 405 26.36 -28.44 23.21
N ILE A 406 26.38 -29.54 23.97
CA ILE A 406 25.83 -30.84 23.53
C ILE A 406 24.30 -30.89 23.68
N ALA A 407 23.68 -31.98 23.21
CA ALA A 407 22.24 -32.19 23.35
C ALA A 407 21.76 -32.03 24.81
N GLY A 408 20.69 -31.26 25.01
CA GLY A 408 20.15 -30.93 26.33
C GLY A 408 20.72 -29.65 26.96
N ASN A 409 21.75 -29.03 26.38
CA ASN A 409 22.22 -27.72 26.83
C ASN A 409 21.21 -26.61 26.41
N PRO A 410 20.79 -25.72 27.32
CA PRO A 410 19.80 -24.67 27.02
C PRO A 410 20.25 -23.65 25.97
N LEU A 411 21.55 -23.43 25.79
CA LEU A 411 22.09 -22.46 24.81
C LEU A 411 22.13 -23.03 23.39
N ARG A 412 22.08 -24.36 23.25
CA ARG A 412 22.20 -25.05 21.96
C ARG A 412 21.16 -24.57 20.94
N GLY A 413 19.96 -24.23 21.38
CA GLY A 413 18.88 -23.75 20.50
C GLY A 413 19.22 -22.41 19.85
N ALA A 414 19.68 -21.44 20.65
CA ALA A 414 20.08 -20.12 20.16
C ALA A 414 21.29 -20.23 19.22
N GLU A 415 22.32 -20.97 19.62
CA GLU A 415 23.50 -21.18 18.76
C GLU A 415 23.16 -21.87 17.44
N GLN A 416 22.16 -22.77 17.44
CA GLN A 416 21.73 -23.44 16.23
C GLN A 416 21.04 -22.47 15.26
N VAL A 417 20.22 -21.53 15.77
CA VAL A 417 19.58 -20.50 14.94
C VAL A 417 20.65 -19.65 14.25
N ASP A 418 21.61 -19.11 15.00
CA ASP A 418 22.69 -18.30 14.42
C ASP A 418 23.53 -19.12 13.43
N LYS A 419 23.87 -20.36 13.80
CA LYS A 419 24.61 -21.27 12.94
C LYS A 419 23.88 -21.51 11.62
N ASP A 420 22.56 -21.69 11.65
CA ASP A 420 21.77 -21.98 10.45
C ASP A 420 21.62 -20.74 9.56
N CYS A 421 21.43 -19.55 10.15
CA CYS A 421 21.43 -18.29 9.39
C CYS A 421 22.80 -18.01 8.75
N ILE A 422 23.89 -18.11 9.53
CA ILE A 422 25.25 -17.89 9.03
C ILE A 422 25.61 -18.93 7.95
N ASP A 423 25.22 -20.19 8.13
CA ASP A 423 25.45 -21.25 7.13
C ASP A 423 24.71 -20.94 5.82
N ALA A 424 23.45 -20.51 5.87
CA ALA A 424 22.72 -20.09 4.68
C ALA A 424 23.44 -18.95 3.95
N LEU A 425 23.90 -17.93 4.70
CA LEU A 425 24.63 -16.80 4.14
C LEU A 425 26.00 -17.22 3.57
N ASN A 426 26.75 -18.10 4.25
CA ASN A 426 28.02 -18.65 3.74
C ASN A 426 27.83 -19.51 2.48
N ASN A 427 26.62 -20.02 2.25
CA ASN A 427 26.21 -20.72 1.03
C ASN A 427 25.54 -19.79 0.00
N ASN A 428 25.88 -18.50 0.02
CA ASN A 428 25.40 -17.50 -0.93
C ASN A 428 23.87 -17.26 -0.86
N GLY A 429 23.28 -17.43 0.33
CA GLY A 429 21.86 -17.17 0.59
C GLY A 429 21.45 -15.71 0.33
N PRO A 430 20.15 -15.44 0.19
CA PRO A 430 19.64 -14.12 -0.13
C PRO A 430 19.79 -13.15 1.06
N VAL A 431 20.10 -11.90 0.75
CA VAL A 431 20.13 -10.77 1.70
C VAL A 431 19.43 -9.58 1.08
N ILE A 432 18.90 -8.69 1.92
CA ILE A 432 18.42 -7.38 1.47
C ILE A 432 19.63 -6.43 1.47
N PRO A 433 20.07 -5.93 0.31
CA PRO A 433 21.24 -5.04 0.24
C PRO A 433 20.94 -3.66 0.80
N VAL A 434 21.95 -2.95 1.32
CA VAL A 434 21.78 -1.57 1.82
C VAL A 434 21.38 -0.57 0.73
N THR A 435 21.76 -0.88 -0.52
CA THR A 435 21.39 -0.10 -1.70
C THR A 435 20.31 -0.87 -2.44
N PRO A 436 19.15 -0.25 -2.74
CA PRO A 436 18.11 -0.88 -3.54
C PRO A 436 18.64 -1.50 -4.84
N CYS A 437 18.12 -2.66 -5.19
CA CYS A 437 18.39 -3.29 -6.47
C CYS A 437 17.87 -2.41 -7.60
N SER A 438 18.34 -2.60 -8.83
CA SER A 438 17.69 -1.96 -9.97
C SER A 438 16.28 -2.53 -10.16
N GLU A 439 15.32 -1.65 -10.38
CA GLU A 439 13.93 -1.96 -10.68
C GLU A 439 13.65 -1.88 -12.19
N THR A 440 12.89 -2.86 -12.69
CA THR A 440 12.27 -2.81 -14.01
C THR A 440 10.81 -3.20 -13.88
N PHE A 441 9.97 -2.62 -14.73
CA PHE A 441 8.56 -2.92 -14.79
C PHE A 441 8.23 -3.41 -16.19
N SER A 442 7.68 -4.61 -16.30
CA SER A 442 6.87 -4.98 -17.46
C SER A 442 5.70 -4.00 -17.61
N THR A 443 5.09 -3.93 -18.80
CA THR A 443 4.07 -2.92 -19.12
C THR A 443 2.99 -2.83 -18.06
N PHE A 444 3.02 -1.76 -17.25
CA PHE A 444 2.02 -1.46 -16.25
C PHE A 444 0.91 -0.62 -16.89
N THR A 445 -0.32 -1.13 -16.89
CA THR A 445 -1.49 -0.43 -17.43
C THR A 445 -2.57 -0.42 -16.36
N CYS A 446 -3.12 0.76 -16.09
CA CYS A 446 -4.33 0.85 -15.28
C CYS A 446 -5.48 0.06 -15.93
N PRO A 447 -6.34 -0.58 -15.13
CA PRO A 447 -7.44 -1.40 -15.64
C PRO A 447 -8.47 -0.62 -16.45
#